data_AF-A0A353BYN7-F1
#
_entry.id   AF-A0A353BYN7-F1
#
_cell.length_a   1.000
_cell.length_b   1.000
_cell.length_c   1.000
_cell.angle_alpha   90.00
_cell.angle_beta   90.00
_cell.angle_gamma   90.00
#
_symmetry.space_group_name_H-M   'P 1'
#
loop_
_entity.id
_entity.type
_entity.pdbx_description
1 polymer ?
#
loop_
_entity_poly.entity_id
_entity_poly.type
_entity_poly.pdbx_seq_one_letter_code
_entity_poly.pdbx_strand_id
1 'polypeptide(L)'
;MKNDKGYILLLVLVIVCVITFAIVGLTTRTTEASYLAAKRSGTVRAFSLAESAAMEGYWYLTADPNCRTGQERHWNSEWYRFSIIDDSPLDDPSGDLSLVIIGEGHVSNEQRKVKLVLTRLDQYTAFTLNSWQEDN
;
A
#
# COMPACT_ATOMS: atom_id res chain seq x y z
N MET A 1 64.16 -26.29 11.56
CA MET A 1 63.25 -25.12 11.65
C MET A 1 62.83 -24.65 10.25
N LYS A 2 62.11 -25.49 9.47
CA LYS A 2 61.78 -25.17 8.06
C LYS A 2 60.29 -25.27 7.68
N ASN A 3 59.38 -25.55 8.62
CA ASN A 3 57.94 -25.69 8.32
C ASN A 3 57.01 -24.73 9.09
N ASP A 4 57.51 -24.00 10.09
CA ASP A 4 56.64 -23.19 10.96
C ASP A 4 56.03 -21.99 10.23
N LYS A 5 56.76 -21.41 9.26
CA LYS A 5 56.27 -20.27 8.46
C LYS A 5 55.13 -20.64 7.53
N GLY A 6 55.12 -21.87 6.98
CA GLY A 6 54.03 -22.35 6.13
C GLY A 6 52.77 -22.64 6.94
N TYR A 7 52.93 -23.16 8.15
CA TYR A 7 51.83 -23.44 9.08
C TYR A 7 51.14 -22.16 9.56
N ILE A 8 51.92 -21.13 9.89
CA ILE A 8 51.40 -19.81 10.29
C ILE A 8 50.58 -19.17 9.17
N LEU A 9 51.05 -19.26 7.92
CA LEU A 9 50.36 -18.67 6.78
C LEU A 9 49.02 -19.36 6.50
N LEU A 10 48.98 -20.69 6.62
CA LEU A 10 47.77 -21.49 6.47
C LEU A 10 46.76 -21.19 7.58
N LEU A 11 47.23 -21.00 8.81
CA LEU A 11 46.39 -20.67 9.96
C LEU A 11 45.77 -19.27 9.83
N VAL A 12 46.56 -18.28 9.37
CA VAL A 12 46.05 -16.92 9.08
C VAL A 12 44.99 -16.96 7.97
N LEU A 13 45.21 -17.73 6.90
CA LEU A 13 44.25 -17.86 5.81
C LEU A 13 42.93 -18.47 6.27
N VAL A 14 42.98 -19.51 7.12
CA VAL A 14 41.79 -20.12 7.72
C VAL A 14 41.04 -19.11 8.59
N ILE A 15 41.75 -18.34 9.43
CA ILE A 15 41.12 -17.31 10.27
C ILE A 15 40.43 -16.25 9.40
N VAL A 16 41.10 -15.76 8.36
CA VAL A 16 40.53 -14.76 7.44
C VAL A 16 39.28 -15.32 6.74
N CYS A 17 39.32 -16.57 6.26
CA CYS A 17 38.16 -17.24 5.67
C CYS A 17 36.98 -17.36 6.64
N VAL A 18 37.22 -17.76 7.89
CA VAL A 18 36.15 -17.89 8.89
C VAL A 18 35.53 -16.53 9.20
N ILE A 19 36.35 -15.48 9.32
CA ILE A 19 35.88 -14.11 9.57
C ILE A 19 35.05 -13.61 8.37
N THR A 20 35.49 -13.82 7.13
CA THR A 20 34.72 -13.39 5.96
C THR A 20 33.40 -14.16 5.83
N PHE A 21 33.38 -15.47 6.08
CA PHE A 21 32.13 -16.24 6.10
C PHE A 21 31.17 -15.75 7.21
N ALA A 22 31.68 -15.41 8.39
CA ALA A 22 30.87 -14.87 9.48
C ALA A 22 30.27 -13.50 9.11
N ILE A 23 31.06 -12.62 8.49
CA ILE A 23 30.60 -11.30 8.01
C ILE A 23 29.53 -11.48 6.93
N VAL A 24 29.75 -12.34 5.93
CA VAL A 24 28.76 -12.61 4.88
C VAL A 24 27.46 -13.12 5.49
N GLY A 25 27.52 -14.11 6.39
CA GLY A 25 26.34 -14.65 7.05
C GLY A 25 25.55 -13.64 7.88
N LEU A 26 26.22 -12.68 8.52
CA LEU A 26 25.59 -11.57 9.24
C LEU A 26 24.95 -10.55 8.29
N THR A 27 25.67 -10.15 7.24
CA THR A 27 25.17 -9.16 6.27
C THR A 27 23.89 -9.63 5.58
N THR A 28 23.84 -10.88 5.09
CA THR A 28 22.67 -11.41 4.40
C THR A 28 21.41 -11.40 5.27
N ARG A 29 21.53 -11.74 6.56
CA ARG A 29 20.40 -11.70 7.50
C ARG A 29 19.91 -10.28 7.76
N THR A 30 20.82 -9.31 7.83
CA THR A 30 20.44 -7.90 8.06
C THR A 30 19.77 -7.29 6.83
N THR A 31 20.23 -7.57 5.62
CA THR A 31 19.59 -7.05 4.39
C THR A 31 18.19 -7.62 4.18
N GLU A 32 17.97 -8.92 4.45
CA GLU A 32 16.65 -9.53 4.38
C GLU A 32 15.67 -8.91 5.39
N ALA A 33 16.09 -8.69 6.63
CA ALA A 33 15.28 -8.06 7.66
C ALA A 33 14.93 -6.61 7.30
N SER A 34 15.90 -5.84 6.81
CA SER A 34 15.67 -4.46 6.34
C SER A 34 14.73 -4.39 5.15
N TYR A 35 14.83 -5.33 4.20
CA TYR A 35 13.92 -5.42 3.06
C TYR A 35 12.48 -5.71 3.51
N LEU A 36 12.29 -6.68 4.41
CA LEU A 36 10.97 -7.01 4.97
C LEU A 36 10.37 -5.85 5.76
N ALA A 37 11.19 -5.11 6.53
CA ALA A 37 10.75 -3.93 7.25
C ALA A 37 10.36 -2.77 6.33
N ALA A 38 11.16 -2.50 5.28
CA ALA A 38 10.84 -1.50 4.27
C ALA A 38 9.56 -1.85 3.51
N LYS A 39 9.37 -3.12 3.16
CA LYS A 39 8.14 -3.61 2.51
C LYS A 39 6.91 -3.40 3.39
N ARG A 40 7.00 -3.72 4.68
CA ARG A 40 5.92 -3.46 5.66
C ARG A 40 5.64 -1.97 5.80
N SER A 41 6.66 -1.13 5.86
CA SER A 41 6.49 0.32 5.93
C SER A 41 5.80 0.90 4.69
N GLY A 42 6.19 0.45 3.49
CA GLY A 42 5.54 0.84 2.22
C GLY A 42 4.07 0.40 2.18
N THR A 43 3.78 -0.82 2.61
CA THR A 43 2.42 -1.35 2.70
C THR A 43 1.53 -0.52 3.63
N VAL A 44 2.00 -0.23 4.86
CA VAL A 44 1.23 0.54 5.84
C VAL A 44 0.93 1.94 5.31
N ARG A 45 1.90 2.56 4.66
CA ARG A 45 1.73 3.91 4.12
C ARG A 45 0.82 3.94 2.88
N ALA A 46 0.96 2.96 1.99
CA ALA A 46 0.08 2.83 0.82
C ALA A 46 -1.38 2.63 1.23
N PHE A 47 -1.62 1.88 2.31
CA PHE A 47 -2.96 1.70 2.85
C PHE A 47 -3.56 3.02 3.35
N SER A 48 -2.86 3.76 4.22
CA SER A 48 -3.35 5.07 4.70
C SER A 48 -3.59 6.09 3.57
N LEU A 49 -2.81 6.03 2.48
CA LEU A 49 -3.06 6.83 1.28
C LEU A 49 -4.34 6.38 0.56
N ALA A 50 -4.58 5.08 0.44
CA ALA A 50 -5.81 4.54 -0.14
C ALA A 50 -7.05 4.94 0.67
N GLU A 51 -6.98 4.87 2.01
CA GLU A 51 -8.05 5.34 2.90
C GLU A 51 -8.31 6.84 2.72
N SER A 52 -7.24 7.64 2.71
CA SER A 52 -7.34 9.09 2.53
C SER A 52 -8.00 9.44 1.19
N ALA A 53 -7.66 8.71 0.12
CA ALA A 53 -8.28 8.87 -1.18
C ALA A 53 -9.77 8.52 -1.16
N ALA A 54 -10.13 7.37 -0.57
CA ALA A 54 -11.52 6.93 -0.46
C ALA A 54 -12.37 7.93 0.34
N MET A 55 -11.82 8.45 1.44
CA MET A 55 -12.48 9.47 2.27
C MET A 55 -12.60 10.82 1.55
N GLU A 56 -11.62 11.18 0.72
CA GLU A 56 -11.73 12.38 -0.12
C GLU A 56 -12.88 12.23 -1.14
N GLY A 57 -12.98 11.09 -1.81
CA GLY A 57 -14.12 10.79 -2.68
C GLY A 57 -15.45 10.87 -1.94
N TYR A 58 -15.51 10.35 -0.70
CA TYR A 58 -16.72 10.43 0.13
C TYR A 58 -17.06 11.89 0.45
N TRP A 59 -16.06 12.70 0.79
CA TRP A 59 -16.26 14.12 1.06
C TRP A 59 -16.82 14.86 -0.17
N TYR A 60 -16.31 14.60 -1.37
CA TYR A 60 -16.87 15.16 -2.60
C TYR A 60 -18.34 14.77 -2.79
N LEU A 61 -18.71 13.52 -2.50
CA LEU A 61 -20.11 13.08 -2.58
C LEU A 61 -21.01 13.70 -1.52
N THR A 62 -20.48 14.02 -0.34
CA THR A 62 -21.24 14.75 0.67
C THR A 62 -21.46 16.22 0.30
N ALA A 63 -20.54 16.82 -0.45
CA ALA A 63 -20.64 18.20 -0.93
C ALA A 63 -21.52 18.32 -2.19
N ASP A 64 -21.38 17.38 -3.12
CA ASP A 64 -22.20 17.26 -4.33
C ASP A 64 -22.59 15.79 -4.56
N PRO A 65 -23.83 15.39 -4.23
CA PRO A 65 -24.32 14.02 -4.39
C PRO A 65 -24.28 13.49 -5.83
N ASN A 66 -24.23 14.38 -6.82
CA ASN A 66 -24.18 14.04 -8.24
C ASN A 66 -22.74 13.96 -8.77
N CYS A 67 -21.74 14.18 -7.93
CA CYS A 67 -20.35 14.07 -8.32
C CYS A 67 -20.01 12.64 -8.74
N ARG A 68 -19.46 12.48 -9.95
CA ARG A 68 -18.97 11.21 -10.51
C ARG A 68 -17.52 11.32 -10.98
N THR A 69 -16.80 12.28 -10.43
CA THR A 69 -15.42 12.55 -10.82
C THR A 69 -14.47 11.58 -10.13
N GLY A 70 -13.25 11.52 -10.65
CA GLY A 70 -12.10 10.93 -9.97
C GLY A 70 -10.96 11.94 -9.96
N GLN A 71 -10.12 11.88 -8.93
CA GLN A 71 -8.90 12.70 -8.87
C GLN A 71 -7.71 11.85 -8.46
N GLU A 72 -6.55 12.25 -8.93
CA GLU A 72 -5.25 11.65 -8.63
C GLU A 72 -4.30 12.75 -8.15
N ARG A 73 -3.54 12.46 -7.08
CA ARG A 73 -2.53 13.35 -6.53
C ARG A 73 -1.22 12.62 -6.35
N HIS A 74 -0.13 13.32 -6.65
CA HIS A 74 1.22 12.77 -6.64
C HIS A 74 2.14 13.52 -5.67
N TRP A 75 3.01 12.77 -5.01
CA TRP A 75 4.14 13.27 -4.22
C TRP A 75 5.37 12.41 -4.49
N ASN A 76 6.28 12.90 -5.33
CA ASN A 76 7.51 12.19 -5.70
C ASN A 76 7.23 10.77 -6.24
N SER A 77 7.55 9.72 -5.45
CA SER A 77 7.33 8.30 -5.76
C SER A 77 6.03 7.73 -5.19
N GLU A 78 5.15 8.60 -4.70
CA GLU A 78 3.89 8.25 -4.06
C GLU A 78 2.74 8.90 -4.81
N TRP A 79 1.61 8.22 -4.86
CA TRP A 79 0.38 8.81 -5.35
C TRP A 79 -0.80 8.18 -4.65
N TYR A 80 -1.91 8.89 -4.69
CA TYR A 80 -3.20 8.28 -4.44
C TYR A 80 -4.20 8.75 -5.48
N ARG A 81 -5.21 7.92 -5.71
CA ARG A 81 -6.33 8.20 -6.60
C ARG A 81 -7.63 7.79 -5.95
N PHE A 82 -8.68 8.54 -6.18
CA PHE A 82 -10.03 8.05 -5.96
C PHE A 82 -10.84 8.02 -7.25
N SER A 83 -11.75 7.07 -7.35
CA SER A 83 -12.76 7.01 -8.40
C SER A 83 -14.13 6.73 -7.77
N ILE A 84 -15.16 7.39 -8.30
CA ILE A 84 -16.55 7.17 -7.92
C ILE A 84 -17.23 6.44 -9.07
N ILE A 85 -17.71 5.23 -8.81
CA ILE A 85 -18.41 4.38 -9.75
C ILE A 85 -19.88 4.35 -9.35
N ASP A 86 -20.75 4.62 -10.31
CA ASP A 86 -22.19 4.44 -10.15
C ASP A 86 -22.55 3.03 -10.60
N ASP A 87 -22.93 2.17 -9.65
CA ASP A 87 -23.35 0.79 -9.91
C ASP A 87 -24.88 0.65 -9.79
N SER A 88 -25.59 1.78 -9.81
CA SER A 88 -27.05 1.81 -9.71
C SER A 88 -27.68 1.25 -11.00
N PRO A 89 -28.81 0.55 -10.92
CA PRO A 89 -29.57 0.17 -12.10
C PRO A 89 -29.97 1.42 -12.89
N LEU A 90 -29.76 1.43 -14.21
CA LEU A 90 -29.99 2.60 -15.07
C LEU A 90 -31.45 3.11 -15.08
N ASP A 91 -32.41 2.31 -14.60
CA ASP A 91 -33.85 2.58 -14.63
C ASP A 91 -34.51 2.29 -13.27
N ASP A 92 -33.96 2.79 -12.16
CA ASP A 92 -34.62 2.68 -10.85
C ASP A 92 -35.57 3.88 -10.58
N PRO A 93 -36.90 3.70 -10.63
CA PRO A 93 -37.86 4.77 -10.40
C PRO A 93 -37.91 5.26 -8.94
N SER A 94 -37.31 4.55 -7.99
CA SER A 94 -37.26 4.99 -6.59
C SER A 94 -36.25 6.13 -6.36
N GLY A 95 -35.28 6.29 -7.27
CA GLY A 95 -34.17 7.25 -7.10
C GLY A 95 -33.11 6.78 -6.09
N ASP A 96 -33.14 5.49 -5.73
CA ASP A 96 -32.09 4.83 -4.96
C ASP A 96 -30.79 4.86 -5.76
N LEU A 97 -29.68 5.14 -5.09
CA LEU A 97 -28.35 5.07 -5.68
C LEU A 97 -27.45 4.16 -4.88
N SER A 98 -26.72 3.31 -5.58
CA SER A 98 -25.63 2.51 -5.04
C SER A 98 -24.32 2.97 -5.68
N LEU A 99 -23.51 3.67 -4.90
CA LEU A 99 -22.22 4.18 -5.35
C LEU A 99 -21.08 3.39 -4.72
N VAL A 100 -20.03 3.24 -5.49
CA VAL A 100 -18.79 2.63 -5.06
C VAL A 100 -17.68 3.66 -5.17
N ILE A 101 -17.01 3.98 -4.06
CA ILE A 101 -15.78 4.77 -4.08
C ILE A 101 -14.60 3.82 -3.98
N ILE A 102 -13.66 3.92 -4.91
CA ILE A 102 -12.41 3.18 -4.85
C ILE A 102 -11.30 4.19 -4.58
N GLY A 103 -10.70 4.12 -3.39
CA GLY A 103 -9.45 4.78 -3.08
C GLY A 103 -8.27 3.85 -3.36
N GLU A 104 -7.26 4.34 -4.04
CA GLU A 104 -6.04 3.61 -4.37
C GLU A 104 -4.86 4.41 -3.85
N GLY A 105 -3.96 3.77 -3.13
CA GLY A 105 -2.74 4.37 -2.60
C GLY A 105 -1.53 3.59 -3.09
N HIS A 106 -0.49 4.32 -3.51
CA HIS A 106 0.72 3.73 -4.03
C HIS A 106 1.95 4.38 -3.40
N VAL A 107 2.84 3.54 -2.88
CA VAL A 107 4.11 3.96 -2.27
C VAL A 107 5.22 3.06 -2.79
N SER A 108 6.16 3.65 -3.51
CA SER A 108 7.30 2.94 -4.10
C SER A 108 6.89 1.83 -5.09
N ASN A 109 6.76 0.59 -4.64
CA ASN A 109 6.31 -0.57 -5.45
C ASN A 109 5.10 -1.29 -4.82
N GLU A 110 4.54 -0.75 -3.75
CA GLU A 110 3.38 -1.32 -3.08
C GLU A 110 2.15 -0.49 -3.46
N GLN A 111 1.07 -1.17 -3.81
CA GLN A 111 -0.23 -0.58 -4.08
C GLN A 111 -1.24 -1.19 -3.11
N ARG A 112 -2.17 -0.38 -2.61
CA ARG A 112 -3.30 -0.81 -1.80
C ARG A 112 -4.58 -0.14 -2.27
N LYS A 113 -5.71 -0.79 -2.02
CA LYS A 113 -7.02 -0.28 -2.40
C LYS A 113 -7.98 -0.35 -1.22
N VAL A 114 -8.86 0.63 -1.16
CA VAL A 114 -9.97 0.71 -0.21
C VAL A 114 -11.23 0.99 -1.01
N LYS A 115 -12.24 0.14 -0.84
CA LYS A 115 -13.52 0.25 -1.50
C LYS A 115 -14.60 0.57 -0.48
N LEU A 116 -15.28 1.69 -0.69
CA LEU A 116 -16.45 2.11 0.08
C LEU A 116 -17.70 1.86 -0.75
N VAL A 117 -18.66 1.15 -0.17
CA VAL A 117 -19.98 0.96 -0.77
C VAL A 117 -20.95 1.88 -0.05
N LEU A 118 -21.56 2.77 -0.80
CA LEU A 118 -22.48 3.80 -0.33
C LEU A 118 -23.85 3.54 -0.94
N THR A 119 -24.90 3.72 -0.14
CA THR A 119 -26.26 3.73 -0.66
C THR A 119 -26.99 4.98 -0.27
N ARG A 120 -27.93 5.39 -1.11
CA ARG A 120 -28.89 6.45 -0.84
C ARG A 120 -30.26 5.92 -1.23
N LEU A 121 -31.25 6.08 -0.36
CA LEU A 121 -32.60 5.50 -0.53
C LEU A 121 -33.56 6.43 -1.29
N ASP A 122 -33.22 7.70 -1.46
CA ASP A 122 -33.98 8.66 -2.28
C ASP A 122 -33.13 9.91 -2.55
N GLN A 123 -33.64 10.88 -3.31
CA GLN A 123 -32.92 12.13 -3.60
C GLN A 123 -32.76 13.09 -2.40
N TYR A 124 -33.44 12.84 -1.28
CA TYR A 124 -33.47 13.73 -0.11
C TYR A 124 -32.62 13.20 1.05
N THR A 125 -32.19 11.95 0.99
CA THR A 125 -31.38 11.28 2.00
C THR A 125 -29.89 11.45 1.70
N ALA A 126 -29.09 11.52 2.77
CA ALA A 126 -27.64 11.48 2.63
C ALA A 126 -27.16 10.06 2.31
N PHE A 127 -25.99 9.93 1.70
CA PHE A 127 -25.36 8.63 1.49
C PHE A 127 -24.99 7.98 2.81
N THR A 128 -25.38 6.72 2.98
CA THR A 128 -24.98 5.85 4.08
C THR A 128 -23.85 4.92 3.65
N LEU A 129 -22.82 4.79 4.48
CA LEU A 129 -21.76 3.81 4.28
C LEU A 129 -22.25 2.42 4.70
N ASN A 130 -22.37 1.52 3.72
CA ASN A 130 -22.83 0.15 3.95
C ASN A 130 -21.67 -0.82 4.17
N SER A 131 -20.54 -0.61 3.47
CA SER A 131 -19.40 -1.51 3.55
C SER A 131 -18.09 -0.76 3.33
N TRP A 132 -17.08 -1.20 4.08
CA TRP A 132 -15.69 -0.81 3.93
C TRP A 132 -14.89 -2.08 3.61
N GLN A 133 -14.20 -2.11 2.48
CA GLN A 133 -13.44 -3.27 2.02
C GLN A 133 -12.02 -2.85 1.71
N GLU A 134 -11.06 -3.60 2.27
CA GLU A 134 -9.63 -3.37 2.08
C GLU A 134 -9.11 -4.43 1.12
N ASP A 135 -8.47 -4.00 0.05
CA ASP A 135 -7.91 -4.89 -0.98
C ASP A 135 -6.41 -4.69 -1.11
N ASN A 136 -5.72 -5.81 -1.31
CA ASN A 136 -4.27 -5.87 -1.42
C ASN A 136 -3.76 -5.69 -2.84
#